data_AF-A0A2D7RWL5-F1
#
_entry.id   AF-A0A2D7RWL5-F1
#
_cell.length_a   1.000
_cell.length_b   1.000
_cell.length_c   1.000
_cell.angle_alpha   90.00
_cell.angle_beta   90.00
_cell.angle_gamma   90.00
#
_symmetry.space_group_name_H-M   'P 1'
#
loop_
_entity.id
_entity.type
_entity.pdbx_description
1 polymer ?
#
loop_
_entity_poly.entity_id
_entity_poly.type
_entity_poly.pdbx_seq_one_letter_code
_entity_poly.pdbx_strand_id
1 'polypeptide(L)'
;SGARFVIIFAADTLEDPRFSEDRDGFLEEIEEIAESSRIFKPNEFDYLATFLDYSGPEILTQPEMVGSFEPPDLAPEEITEWTAEAQPYLEMISPELPEITKPKQVREKPRLSTGERPVALIAVGTQWALRCTGCEATSEPRTYKWQAMDDKVECTCVR
;
A
#
# COMPACT_ATOMS: atom_id res chain seq x y z
N SER A 1 -20.39 -13.22 5.78
CA SER A 1 -20.67 -11.95 6.46
C SER A 1 -19.34 -11.28 6.74
N GLY A 2 -19.00 -10.22 6.03
CA GLY A 2 -17.74 -9.50 6.21
C GLY A 2 -17.99 -8.28 7.10
N ALA A 3 -17.22 -8.13 8.18
CA ALA A 3 -17.26 -6.92 8.98
C ALA A 3 -16.73 -5.74 8.17
N ARG A 4 -17.52 -4.67 8.08
CA ARG A 4 -17.13 -3.40 7.47
C ARG A 4 -17.10 -2.36 8.59
N PHE A 5 -15.99 -1.66 8.72
CA PHE A 5 -15.82 -0.61 9.71
C PHE A 5 -15.85 0.73 8.98
N VAL A 6 -16.70 1.65 9.45
CA VAL A 6 -16.78 3.03 8.96
C VAL A 6 -16.43 3.93 10.13
N ILE A 7 -15.40 4.75 9.98
CA ILE A 7 -15.01 5.76 10.97
C ILE A 7 -15.68 7.06 10.53
N ILE A 8 -16.64 7.54 11.32
CA ILE A 8 -17.35 8.80 11.08
C ILE A 8 -16.80 9.82 12.08
N PHE A 9 -16.23 10.91 11.57
CA PHE A 9 -15.87 12.06 12.40
C PHE A 9 -17.14 12.88 12.61
N ALA A 10 -17.70 12.79 13.81
CA ALA A 10 -18.78 13.69 14.20
C ALA A 10 -18.16 15.05 14.52
N ALA A 11 -18.31 16.02 13.60
CA ALA A 11 -18.18 17.41 14.00
C ALA A 11 -19.36 17.71 14.94
N ASP A 12 -19.07 18.28 16.12
CA ASP A 12 -20.06 18.79 17.09
C ASP A 12 -20.57 17.79 18.16
N THR A 13 -19.70 16.89 18.66
CA THR A 13 -19.95 16.09 19.88
C THR A 13 -19.16 16.63 21.08
N LEU A 14 -19.67 16.45 22.31
CA LEU A 14 -19.07 16.95 23.57
C LEU A 14 -17.62 16.47 23.79
N GLU A 15 -17.27 15.31 23.25
CA GLU A 15 -15.91 14.78 23.12
C GLU A 15 -15.48 14.92 21.67
N ASP A 16 -15.19 16.15 21.26
CA ASP A 16 -14.67 16.42 19.93
C ASP A 16 -13.18 16.04 19.90
N PRO A 17 -12.77 14.97 19.18
CA PRO A 17 -11.39 14.50 19.13
C PRO A 17 -10.44 15.52 18.47
N ARG A 18 -10.96 16.58 17.84
CA ARG A 18 -10.16 17.70 17.35
C ARG A 18 -9.48 18.49 18.49
N PHE A 19 -9.95 18.33 19.73
CA PHE A 19 -9.46 19.08 20.90
C PHE A 19 -8.70 18.23 21.93
N SER A 20 -8.47 16.93 21.69
CA SER A 20 -7.64 16.13 22.59
C SER A 20 -6.15 16.43 22.40
N GLU A 21 -5.42 16.65 23.50
CA GLU A 21 -3.97 16.91 23.50
C GLU A 21 -3.14 15.73 22.95
N ASP A 22 -3.73 14.53 22.90
CA ASP A 22 -3.16 13.31 22.32
C ASP A 22 -3.53 13.13 20.83
N ARG A 23 -3.44 14.19 20.01
CA ARG A 23 -3.54 14.04 18.54
C ARG A 23 -2.35 13.22 18.05
N ASP A 24 -2.52 11.89 18.00
CA ASP A 24 -1.57 11.01 17.33
C ASP A 24 -1.55 11.41 15.85
N GLY A 25 -0.35 11.57 15.26
CA GLY A 25 -0.16 12.02 13.87
C GLY A 25 -0.90 11.13 12.86
N PHE A 26 -1.27 9.92 13.29
CA PHE A 26 -2.18 9.03 12.57
C PHE A 26 -3.56 9.63 12.27
N LEU A 27 -4.19 10.33 13.22
CA LEU A 27 -5.50 10.96 12.99
C LEU A 27 -5.41 12.14 12.02
N GLU A 28 -4.31 12.89 12.07
CA GLU A 28 -4.01 13.98 11.15
C GLU A 28 -3.80 13.47 9.72
N GLU A 29 -3.06 12.37 9.55
CA GLU A 29 -2.84 11.75 8.25
C GLU A 29 -4.14 11.21 7.65
N ILE A 30 -5.01 10.61 8.46
CA ILE A 30 -6.33 10.14 8.01
C ILE A 30 -7.21 11.32 7.57
N GLU A 31 -7.19 12.43 8.31
CA GLU A 31 -7.95 13.64 7.97
C GLU A 31 -7.46 14.23 6.63
N GLU A 32 -6.14 14.32 6.42
CA GLU A 32 -5.54 14.80 5.17
C GLU A 32 -5.88 13.88 3.98
N ILE A 33 -5.86 12.56 4.18
CA ILE A 33 -6.27 11.58 3.17
C ILE A 33 -7.77 11.68 2.86
N ALA A 34 -8.61 11.86 3.88
CA ALA A 34 -10.05 12.01 3.72
C ALA A 34 -10.42 13.31 2.98
N GLU A 35 -9.75 14.42 3.30
CA GLU A 35 -9.96 15.71 2.65
C GLU A 35 -9.47 15.69 1.19
N SER A 36 -8.28 15.14 0.95
CA SER A 36 -7.69 15.03 -0.39
C SER A 36 -8.47 14.08 -1.31
N SER A 37 -9.03 13.01 -0.76
CA SER A 37 -9.83 12.04 -1.52
C SER A 37 -11.22 12.53 -1.89
N ARG A 38 -11.71 13.63 -1.28
CA ARG A 38 -13.06 14.19 -1.48
C ARG A 38 -14.16 13.15 -1.30
N ILE A 39 -14.00 12.24 -0.33
CA ILE A 39 -14.97 11.17 -0.10
C ILE A 39 -16.07 11.61 0.90
N PHE A 40 -15.89 12.74 1.59
CA PHE A 40 -16.71 13.09 2.76
C PHE A 40 -17.07 14.58 2.88
N LYS A 41 -17.35 15.29 1.77
CA LYS A 41 -17.90 16.64 1.93
C LYS A 41 -19.33 16.58 2.51
N PRO A 42 -19.78 17.58 3.29
CA PRO A 42 -21.14 17.64 3.83
C PRO A 42 -22.26 17.47 2.78
N ASN A 43 -21.97 17.78 1.52
CA ASN A 43 -22.92 17.70 0.41
C ASN A 43 -22.87 16.36 -0.34
N GLU A 44 -22.01 15.41 0.06
CA GLU A 44 -21.82 14.10 -0.59
C GLU A 44 -22.40 12.94 0.24
N PHE A 45 -22.99 13.24 1.40
CA PHE A 45 -23.66 12.25 2.25
C PHE A 45 -24.76 11.48 1.53
N ASP A 46 -25.47 12.09 0.58
CA ASP A 46 -26.52 11.41 -0.19
C ASP A 46 -25.99 10.29 -1.08
N TYR A 47 -24.79 10.47 -1.65
CA TYR A 47 -24.11 9.45 -2.45
C TYR A 47 -23.62 8.30 -1.56
N LEU A 48 -23.05 8.65 -0.39
CA LEU A 48 -22.61 7.66 0.58
C LEU A 48 -23.79 6.84 1.14
N ALA A 49 -24.90 7.50 1.47
CA ALA A 49 -26.12 6.83 1.93
C ALA A 49 -26.62 5.85 0.87
N THR A 50 -26.70 6.28 -0.40
CA THR A 50 -27.07 5.41 -1.52
C THR A 50 -26.14 4.19 -1.66
N PHE A 51 -24.83 4.39 -1.47
CA PHE A 51 -23.85 3.30 -1.53
C PHE A 51 -23.96 2.34 -0.34
N LEU A 52 -24.18 2.86 0.88
CA LEU A 52 -24.35 2.05 2.09
C LEU A 52 -25.67 1.28 2.10
N ASP A 53 -26.73 1.86 1.52
CA ASP A 53 -28.05 1.23 1.38
C ASP A 53 -28.10 0.16 0.28
N TYR A 54 -26.99 -0.04 -0.45
CA TYR A 54 -26.91 -1.08 -1.47
C TYR A 54 -27.04 -2.48 -0.85
N SER A 55 -28.21 -3.09 -1.05
CA SER A 55 -28.58 -4.40 -0.49
C SER A 55 -27.96 -5.59 -1.23
N GLY A 56 -27.07 -5.34 -2.19
CA GLY A 56 -26.56 -6.36 -3.11
C GLY A 56 -27.42 -6.49 -4.38
N PRO A 57 -26.96 -7.28 -5.36
CA PRO A 57 -27.73 -7.53 -6.57
C PRO A 57 -29.01 -8.34 -6.26
N GLU A 58 -30.12 -8.02 -6.91
CA GLU A 58 -31.40 -8.75 -6.75
C GLU A 58 -31.27 -10.24 -7.06
N ILE A 59 -30.35 -10.58 -7.97
CA ILE A 59 -30.07 -11.94 -8.40
C ILE A 59 -28.67 -12.31 -7.92
N LEU A 60 -28.61 -13.21 -6.95
CA LEU A 60 -27.36 -13.82 -6.51
C LEU A 60 -26.97 -14.91 -7.50
N THR A 61 -25.96 -14.65 -8.34
CA THR A 61 -25.34 -15.70 -9.15
C THR A 61 -24.65 -16.68 -8.21
N GLN A 62 -25.06 -17.95 -8.25
CA GLN A 62 -24.39 -18.97 -7.47
C GLN A 62 -22.96 -19.14 -8.00
N PRO A 63 -21.96 -19.28 -7.12
CA PRO A 63 -20.59 -19.54 -7.56
C PRO A 63 -20.57 -20.84 -8.35
N GLU A 64 -19.80 -20.86 -9.44
CA GLU A 64 -19.55 -22.07 -10.20
C GLU A 64 -18.66 -23.00 -9.37
N MET A 65 -19.13 -24.22 -9.09
CA MET A 65 -18.32 -25.19 -8.37
C MET A 65 -17.27 -25.76 -9.33
N VAL A 66 -16.01 -25.48 -9.05
CA VAL A 66 -14.86 -25.98 -9.82
C VAL A 66 -14.57 -27.43 -9.40
N GLY A 67 -15.48 -28.35 -9.73
CA GLY A 67 -15.37 -29.78 -9.44
C GLY A 67 -15.35 -30.14 -7.94
N SER A 68 -15.24 -31.43 -7.63
CA SER A 68 -14.94 -31.90 -6.27
C SER A 68 -13.44 -32.02 -6.08
N PHE A 69 -12.92 -31.52 -4.97
CA PHE A 69 -11.55 -31.80 -4.57
C PHE A 69 -11.43 -33.26 -4.11
N GLU A 70 -10.82 -34.11 -4.92
CA GLU A 70 -10.39 -35.43 -4.49
C GLU A 70 -8.96 -35.31 -3.94
N PRO A 71 -8.75 -35.52 -2.63
CA PRO A 71 -7.40 -35.55 -2.10
C PRO A 71 -6.63 -36.73 -2.71
N PRO A 72 -5.33 -36.58 -3.00
CA PRO A 72 -4.51 -37.69 -3.46
C PRO A 72 -4.47 -38.78 -2.37
N ASP A 73 -4.62 -40.04 -2.78
CA ASP A 73 -4.53 -41.21 -1.89
C ASP A 73 -3.06 -41.48 -1.55
N LEU A 74 -2.54 -40.72 -0.59
CA LEU A 74 -1.16 -40.83 -0.10
C LEU A 74 -1.15 -41.30 1.36
N ALA A 75 -0.27 -42.24 1.68
CA ALA A 75 -0.04 -42.62 3.07
C ALA A 75 0.61 -41.44 3.84
N PRO A 76 0.42 -41.32 5.16
CA PRO A 76 0.97 -40.21 5.95
C PRO A 76 2.49 -40.05 5.85
N GLU A 77 3.19 -41.15 5.59
CA GLU A 77 4.64 -41.24 5.45
C GLU A 77 5.13 -40.87 4.03
N GLU A 78 4.21 -40.72 3.08
CA GLU A 78 4.47 -40.24 1.72
C GLU A 78 4.19 -38.73 1.57
N ILE A 79 3.65 -38.07 2.59
CA ILE A 79 3.41 -36.61 2.61
C ILE A 79 4.71 -35.91 3.03
N THR A 80 5.55 -35.61 2.05
CA THR A 80 6.81 -34.88 2.18
C THR A 80 6.72 -33.56 1.42
N GLU A 81 7.61 -32.59 1.69
CA GLU A 81 7.66 -31.32 0.96
C GLU A 81 7.73 -31.52 -0.57
N TRP A 82 8.40 -32.58 -1.03
CA TRP A 82 8.59 -32.90 -2.45
C TRP A 82 7.37 -33.57 -3.12
N THR A 83 6.56 -34.32 -2.37
CA THR A 83 5.33 -34.93 -2.89
C THR A 83 4.13 -33.98 -2.86
N ALA A 84 4.20 -32.92 -2.05
CA ALA A 84 3.28 -31.78 -2.12
C ALA A 84 3.54 -30.91 -3.37
N GLU A 85 4.81 -30.72 -3.76
CA GLU A 85 5.19 -30.00 -4.99
C GLU A 85 4.83 -30.75 -6.29
N ALA A 86 4.76 -32.09 -6.23
CA ALA A 86 4.40 -32.93 -7.38
C ALA A 86 2.89 -33.01 -7.64
N GLN A 87 2.05 -32.45 -6.77
CA GLN A 87 0.62 -32.36 -7.02
C GLN A 87 0.39 -31.39 -8.18
N PRO A 88 -0.54 -31.68 -9.10
CA PRO A 88 -0.91 -30.73 -10.13
C PRO A 88 -1.55 -29.52 -9.45
N TYR A 89 -0.76 -28.47 -9.21
CA TYR A 89 -1.29 -27.18 -8.80
C TYR A 89 -2.31 -26.77 -9.86
N LEU A 90 -3.54 -26.52 -9.43
CA LEU A 90 -4.52 -25.91 -10.30
C LEU A 90 -4.03 -24.48 -10.59
N GLU A 91 -3.47 -24.27 -11.77
CA GLU A 91 -3.06 -22.93 -12.20
C GLU A 91 -4.30 -22.03 -12.20
N MET A 92 -4.33 -21.05 -11.28
CA MET A 92 -5.41 -20.08 -11.23
C MET A 92 -5.34 -19.23 -12.50
N ILE A 93 -6.29 -19.44 -13.41
CA ILE A 93 -6.43 -18.62 -14.61
C ILE A 93 -6.85 -17.22 -14.15
N SER A 94 -5.90 -16.28 -14.19
CA SER A 94 -6.21 -14.88 -13.91
C SER A 94 -7.27 -14.41 -14.92
N PRO A 95 -8.40 -13.86 -14.48
CA PRO A 95 -9.36 -13.28 -15.40
C PRO A 95 -8.72 -12.13 -16.18
N GLU A 96 -9.15 -11.95 -17.43
CA GLU A 96 -8.79 -10.80 -18.25
C GLU A 96 -9.24 -9.51 -17.54
N LEU A 97 -8.28 -8.77 -17.01
CA LEU A 97 -8.55 -7.52 -16.31
C LEU A 97 -8.97 -6.44 -17.34
N PRO A 98 -9.94 -5.58 -17.00
CA PRO A 98 -10.36 -4.51 -17.89
C PRO A 98 -9.19 -3.54 -18.16
N GLU A 99 -9.13 -3.01 -19.38
CA GLU A 99 -8.15 -1.98 -19.74
C GLU A 99 -8.36 -0.72 -18.88
N ILE A 100 -7.41 -0.44 -18.00
CA ILE A 100 -7.41 0.77 -17.19
C ILE A 100 -7.11 1.95 -18.12
N THR A 101 -8.15 2.69 -18.51
CA THR A 101 -8.06 3.83 -19.44
C THR A 101 -7.24 5.00 -18.89
N LYS A 102 -7.03 5.02 -17.56
CA LYS A 102 -6.22 6.04 -16.90
C LYS A 102 -4.79 5.54 -16.76
N PRO A 103 -3.81 6.12 -17.47
CA PRO A 103 -2.42 5.75 -17.28
C PRO A 103 -2.06 6.01 -15.82
N LYS A 104 -1.41 5.01 -15.19
CA LYS A 104 -0.83 5.16 -13.85
C LYS A 104 0.08 6.38 -13.90
N GLN A 105 -0.28 7.45 -13.20
CA GLN A 105 0.61 8.59 -13.01
C GLN A 105 1.75 8.16 -12.10
N VAL A 106 2.77 7.54 -12.69
CA VAL A 106 4.04 7.33 -12.01
C VAL A 106 4.64 8.72 -11.85
N ARG A 107 4.58 9.28 -10.65
CA ARG A 107 5.31 10.51 -10.33
C ARG A 107 6.78 10.26 -10.67
N GLU A 108 7.27 10.99 -11.66
CA GLU A 108 8.69 10.92 -12.01
C GLU A 108 9.49 11.36 -10.78
N LYS A 109 10.37 10.48 -10.32
CA LYS A 109 11.25 10.80 -9.20
C LYS A 109 12.13 11.97 -9.61
N PRO A 110 12.37 12.96 -8.73
CA PRO A 110 13.19 14.12 -9.05
C PRO A 110 14.57 13.67 -9.53
N ARG A 111 14.95 14.13 -10.72
CA ARG A 111 16.27 13.92 -11.33
C ARG A 111 17.01 15.25 -11.37
N LEU A 112 18.34 15.22 -11.31
CA LEU A 112 19.17 16.37 -11.59
C LEU A 112 19.01 16.78 -13.07
N SER A 113 19.38 18.02 -13.41
CA SER A 113 19.38 18.54 -14.79
C SER A 113 20.26 17.72 -15.74
N THR A 114 21.20 16.93 -15.20
CA THR A 114 22.05 15.96 -15.90
C THR A 114 21.38 14.61 -16.18
N GLY A 115 20.15 14.39 -15.70
CA GLY A 115 19.42 13.13 -15.81
C GLY A 115 19.79 12.09 -14.74
N GLU A 116 20.78 12.37 -13.89
CA GLU A 116 21.20 11.50 -12.80
C GLU A 116 20.29 11.61 -11.57
N ARG A 117 20.28 10.57 -10.74
CA ARG A 117 19.61 10.62 -9.44
C ARG A 117 20.37 11.57 -8.52
N PRO A 118 19.69 12.44 -7.76
CA PRO A 118 20.35 13.43 -6.89
C PRO A 118 21.15 12.79 -5.75
N VAL A 119 20.79 11.56 -5.38
CA VAL A 119 21.46 10.80 -4.32
C VAL A 119 21.70 9.38 -4.80
N ALA A 120 22.90 8.88 -4.52
CA ALA A 120 23.32 7.51 -4.76
C ALA A 120 23.65 6.83 -3.44
N LEU A 121 23.22 5.57 -3.28
CA LEU A 121 23.60 4.78 -2.14
C LEU A 121 25.00 4.18 -2.36
N ILE A 122 25.89 4.37 -1.39
CA ILE A 122 27.26 3.85 -1.43
C ILE A 122 27.51 2.90 -0.25
N ALA A 123 28.37 1.92 -0.47
CA ALA A 123 28.89 1.06 0.59
C ALA A 123 30.17 1.70 1.16
N VAL A 124 30.18 1.93 2.47
CA VAL A 124 31.32 2.45 3.24
C VAL A 124 31.77 1.33 4.19
N GLY A 125 32.73 0.52 3.75
CA GLY A 125 33.13 -0.68 4.48
C GLY A 125 31.99 -1.71 4.55
N THR A 126 31.53 -2.02 5.76
CA THR A 126 30.37 -2.90 6.02
C THR A 126 29.05 -2.14 6.19
N GLN A 127 29.07 -0.81 6.08
CA GLN A 127 27.93 0.07 6.29
C GLN A 127 27.49 0.72 4.97
N TRP A 128 26.32 1.36 5.01
CA TRP A 128 25.68 2.01 3.87
C TRP A 128 25.46 3.49 4.17
N ALA A 129 25.73 4.35 3.21
CA ALA A 129 25.46 5.79 3.33
C ALA A 129 24.90 6.34 2.03
N LEU A 130 24.13 7.43 2.13
CA LEU A 130 23.67 8.19 0.97
C LEU A 130 24.73 9.23 0.60
N ARG A 131 25.14 9.24 -0.67
CA ARG A 131 26.05 10.23 -1.24
C ARG A 131 25.32 11.10 -2.24
N CYS A 132 25.45 12.40 -2.08
CA CYS A 132 24.96 13.37 -3.06
C CYS A 132 25.83 13.34 -4.31
N THR A 133 25.22 13.19 -5.50
CA THR A 133 25.96 13.06 -6.77
C THR A 133 26.58 14.36 -7.27
N GLY A 134 26.13 15.52 -6.80
CA GLY A 134 26.64 16.83 -7.24
C GLY A 134 27.75 17.45 -6.38
N CYS A 135 27.88 17.06 -5.11
CA CYS A 135 28.84 17.68 -4.17
C CYS A 135 29.49 16.67 -3.21
N GLU A 136 29.29 15.38 -3.47
CA GLU A 136 29.89 14.26 -2.72
C GLU A 136 29.64 14.24 -1.20
N ALA A 137 28.76 15.11 -0.70
CA ALA A 137 28.27 15.09 0.67
C ALA A 137 27.67 13.73 1.00
N THR A 138 28.04 13.17 2.15
CA THR A 138 27.67 11.81 2.55
C THR A 138 26.95 11.84 3.90
N SER A 139 25.86 11.05 4.03
CA SER A 139 25.12 10.88 5.28
C SER A 139 25.89 10.05 6.31
N GLU A 140 25.37 9.97 7.54
CA GLU A 140 25.88 9.02 8.53
C GLU A 140 25.79 7.56 8.02
N PRO A 141 26.84 6.74 8.20
CA PRO A 141 26.80 5.34 7.80
C PRO A 141 25.84 4.54 8.68
N ARG A 142 24.94 3.79 8.06
CA ARG A 142 24.00 2.87 8.72
C ARG A 142 24.38 1.42 8.44
N THR A 143 24.07 0.54 9.38
CA THR A 143 24.36 -0.90 9.22
C THR A 143 23.51 -1.54 8.12
N TYR A 144 22.26 -1.09 7.97
CA TYR A 144 21.31 -1.68 7.01
C TYR A 144 21.01 -0.74 5.84
N LYS A 145 20.84 -1.34 4.65
CA LYS A 145 20.56 -0.64 3.40
C LYS A 145 19.30 0.22 3.44
N TRP A 146 18.23 -0.31 4.01
CA TRP A 146 16.94 0.37 4.10
C TRP A 146 17.01 1.57 5.06
N GLN A 147 17.74 1.46 6.17
CA GLN A 147 17.96 2.59 7.10
C GLN A 147 18.71 3.74 6.45
N ALA A 148 19.72 3.43 5.63
CA ALA A 148 20.40 4.46 4.86
C ALA A 148 19.47 5.13 3.84
N MET A 149 18.49 4.41 3.26
CA MET A 149 17.55 4.97 2.28
C MET A 149 16.49 5.89 2.89
N ASP A 150 16.15 5.72 4.16
CA ASP A 150 15.22 6.59 4.90
C ASP A 150 15.92 7.83 5.49
N ASP A 151 17.25 7.89 5.43
CA ASP A 151 18.05 9.00 5.95
C ASP A 151 18.05 10.21 5.00
N LYS A 152 18.46 11.38 5.50
CA LYS A 152 18.55 12.63 4.74
C LYS A 152 20.01 13.06 4.60
N VAL A 153 20.36 13.61 3.44
CA VAL A 153 21.68 14.22 3.18
C VAL A 153 21.50 15.66 2.74
N GLU A 154 22.13 16.60 3.44
CA GLU A 154 22.13 18.01 3.05
C GLU A 154 23.14 18.23 1.92
N CYS A 155 22.63 18.31 0.70
CA CYS A 155 23.41 18.64 -0.48
C CYS A 155 23.62 20.16 -0.59
N THR A 156 24.87 20.63 -0.52
CA THR A 156 25.22 22.04 -0.75
C THR A 156 25.40 22.40 -2.23
N CYS A 157 25.05 21.48 -3.14
CA CYS A 157 25.32 21.62 -4.58
C CYS A 157 24.37 22.59 -5.32
N VAL A 158 23.62 23.42 -4.58
CA VAL A 158 22.80 24.51 -5.11
C VAL A 158 23.32 25.84 -4.57
N ARG A 159 24.15 26.52 -5.37
CA ARG A 159 24.37 27.96 -5.30
C ARG A 159 24.21 28.55 -6.69
#